data_AF-A0A1V6JDI0-F1
#
_entry.id   AF-A0A1V6JDI0-F1
#
_cell.length_a   1.000
_cell.length_b   1.000
_cell.length_c   1.000
_cell.angle_alpha   90.00
_cell.angle_beta   90.00
_cell.angle_gamma   90.00
#
_symmetry.space_group_name_H-M   'P 1'
#
loop_
_entity.id
_entity.type
_entity.pdbx_description
1 polymer ?
#
loop_
_entity_poly.entity_id
_entity_poly.type
_entity_poly.pdbx_seq_one_letter_code
_entity_poly.pdbx_strand_id
1 'polypeptide(L)' 'MAIPDYQSCMLPLLRVFADKREHAFRDTVEALAREFDLSEDERREMLPSGNQDVFTNRVGWARTYLKKAGLLESTRRGFN' A
#
# COMPACT_ATOMS: atom_id res chain seq x y z
N MET A 1 10.67 4.02 -13.35
CA MET A 1 11.23 2.79 -12.74
C MET A 1 10.17 1.71 -12.82
N ALA A 2 10.39 0.49 -12.35
CA ALA A 2 9.30 -0.48 -12.27
C ALA A 2 8.45 -0.17 -11.03
N ILE A 3 7.13 -0.04 -11.17
CA ILE A 3 6.22 0.04 -10.01
C ILE A 3 6.49 -1.18 -9.11
N PRO A 4 6.78 -0.98 -7.81
CA PRO A 4 7.17 -2.07 -6.93
C PRO A 4 6.04 -3.09 -6.80
N ASP A 5 6.42 -4.37 -6.70
CA ASP A 5 5.46 -5.43 -6.42
C ASP A 5 4.94 -5.36 -4.98
N TYR A 6 3.94 -6.21 -4.69
CA TYR A 6 3.32 -6.21 -3.36
C TYR A 6 4.29 -6.68 -2.25
N GLN A 7 5.30 -7.49 -2.58
CA GLN A 7 6.27 -8.00 -1.60
C GLN A 7 7.21 -6.88 -1.17
N SER A 8 7.69 -6.10 -2.14
CA SER A 8 8.50 -4.91 -1.94
C SER A 8 7.78 -3.88 -1.06
N CYS A 9 6.46 -3.78 -1.18
CA CYS A 9 5.64 -2.89 -0.35
C CYS A 9 5.50 -3.34 1.12
N MET A 10 5.75 -4.61 1.47
CA MET A 10 5.42 -5.15 2.80
C MET A 10 6.21 -4.49 3.94
N LEU A 11 7.53 -4.37 3.80
CA LEU A 11 8.37 -3.78 4.85
C LEU A 11 8.10 -2.27 5.04
N PRO A 12 8.08 -1.44 3.98
CA PRO A 12 7.65 -0.04 4.07
C PRO A 12 6.27 0.11 4.71
N LEU A 13 5.32 -0.75 4.33
CA LEU A 13 3.98 -0.74 4.90
C LEU A 13 4.00 -0.96 6.42
N LEU A 14 4.76 -1.93 6.92
CA LEU A 14 4.91 -2.15 8.37
C LEU A 14 5.56 -0.97 9.07
N ARG A 15 6.50 -0.28 8.43
CA ARG A 15 7.15 0.92 9.00
C ARG A 15 6.17 2.07 9.19
N VAL A 16 5.19 2.24 8.30
CA VAL A 16 4.12 3.23 8.47
C VAL A 16 3.33 2.97 9.76
N PHE A 17 3.03 1.70 10.07
CA PHE A 17 2.30 1.32 11.28
C PHE A 17 3.18 1.12 12.52
N ALA A 18 4.48 1.43 12.45
CA ALA A 18 5.39 1.25 13.59
C ALA A 18 5.05 2.19 14.76
N ASP A 19 4.33 3.28 14.50
CA ASP A 19 3.82 4.20 15.52
C ASP A 19 2.63 3.65 16.33
N LYS A 20 2.12 2.46 15.95
CA LYS A 20 0.96 1.78 16.55
C LYS A 20 -0.32 2.60 16.52
N ARG A 21 -0.45 3.53 15.56
CA ARG A 21 -1.66 4.32 15.34
C ARG A 21 -2.42 3.81 14.13
N GLU A 22 -3.70 4.17 14.07
CA GLU A 22 -4.49 3.95 12.87
C GLU A 22 -4.06 4.92 11.77
N HIS A 23 -3.92 4.42 10.54
CA HIS A 23 -3.72 5.22 9.34
C HIS A 23 -4.82 4.93 8.32
N ALA A 24 -5.27 5.98 7.62
CA ALA A 24 -6.15 5.79 6.49
C ALA A 24 -5.37 5.09 5.36
N PHE A 25 -6.00 4.12 4.71
CA PHE A 25 -5.33 3.38 3.63
C PHE A 25 -4.82 4.29 2.51
N ARG A 26 -5.54 5.38 2.19
CA ARG A 26 -5.12 6.38 1.21
C ARG A 26 -3.82 7.08 1.62
N ASP A 27 -3.70 7.45 2.88
CA ASP A 27 -2.52 8.14 3.41
C ASP A 27 -1.31 7.21 3.39
N THR A 28 -1.54 5.92 3.69
CA THR A 28 -0.52 4.88 3.58
C THR A 28 -0.04 4.67 2.15
N VAL A 29 -0.95 4.62 1.17
CA VAL A 29 -0.59 4.52 -0.26
C VAL A 29 0.25 5.74 -0.67
N GLU A 30 -0.16 6.94 -0.28
CA GLU A 30 0.57 8.18 -0.60
C GLU A 30 1.96 8.20 0.06
N ALA A 31 2.09 7.76 1.31
CA ALA A 31 3.36 7.67 2.01
C ALA A 31 4.33 6.72 1.29
N LEU A 32 3.86 5.53 0.93
CA LEU A 32 4.68 4.55 0.18
C LEU A 32 5.02 5.06 -1.23
N ALA A 33 4.10 5.75 -1.92
CA ALA A 33 4.38 6.33 -3.24
C ALA A 33 5.51 7.36 -3.19
N ARG A 34 5.64 8.09 -2.08
CA ARG A 34 6.77 9.01 -1.84
C ARG A 34 8.05 8.27 -1.48
N GLU A 35 7.97 7.20 -0.68
CA GLU A 35 9.14 6.39 -0.31
C GLU A 35 9.77 5.69 -1.54
N PHE A 36 8.95 5.27 -2.49
CA PHE A 36 9.40 4.65 -3.74
C PHE A 36 9.70 5.65 -4.88
N ASP A 37 9.58 6.95 -4.63
CA ASP A 37 9.80 8.02 -5.61
C ASP A 37 9.00 7.80 -6.92
N LEU A 38 7.72 7.42 -6.77
CA LEU A 38 6.85 7.19 -7.91
C LEU A 38 6.42 8.51 -8.55
N SER A 39 6.59 8.59 -9.86
CA SER A 39 6.07 9.67 -10.70
C SER A 39 4.54 9.70 -10.73
N GLU A 40 3.98 10.84 -11.15
CA GLU A 40 2.53 10.98 -11.33
C GLU A 40 1.95 9.98 -12.35
N ASP A 41 2.72 9.64 -13.40
CA ASP A 41 2.29 8.67 -14.40
C ASP A 41 2.26 7.25 -13.81
N GLU A 42 3.29 6.86 -13.06
CA GLU A 42 3.32 5.57 -12.35
C GLU A 42 2.22 5.46 -11.28
N ARG A 43 1.89 6.56 -10.62
CA ARG A 43 0.79 6.63 -9.63
C ARG A 43 -0.58 6.46 -10.27
N ARG A 44 -0.75 6.85 -11.54
CA ARG A 44 -2.00 6.78 -12.31
C ARG A 44 -2.05 5.60 -13.27
N GLU A 45 -1.01 4.78 -13.30
CA GLU A 45 -0.99 3.59 -14.14
C GLU A 45 -2.09 2.64 -13.68
N MET A 46 -3.00 2.32 -14.59
CA MET A 46 -4.15 1.46 -14.30
C MET A 46 -3.82 0.00 -14.53
N LEU A 47 -4.41 -0.88 -13.72
CA LEU A 47 -4.46 -2.31 -14.05
C LEU A 47 -5.12 -2.52 -15.43
N PRO A 48 -4.83 -3.63 -16.13
CA PRO A 48 -5.49 -3.96 -17.40
C PRO A 48 -7.02 -4.03 -17.31
N SER A 49 -7.57 -4.27 -16.11
CA SER A 49 -9.00 -4.26 -15.86
C SER A 49 -9.63 -2.87 -15.80
N GLY A 50 -8.83 -1.80 -15.68
CA GLY A 50 -9.28 -0.41 -15.61
C GLY A 50 -9.93 -0.01 -14.28
N ASN A 51 -9.95 -0.88 -13.27
CA ASN A 51 -10.69 -0.63 -12.03
C ASN A 51 -9.88 0.04 -10.91
N GLN A 52 -8.56 -0.10 -10.92
CA GLN A 52 -7.66 0.41 -9.87
C GLN A 52 -6.30 0.74 -10.45
N ASP A 53 -5.63 1.70 -9.83
CA ASP A 53 -4.21 1.95 -10.08
C ASP A 53 -3.39 0.72 -9.67
N VAL A 54 -2.36 0.40 -10.45
CA VAL A 54 -1.45 -0.72 -10.20
C VAL A 54 -0.86 -0.60 -8.80
N PHE A 55 -0.30 0.55 -8.45
CA PHE A 55 0.38 0.75 -7.18
C PHE A 55 -0.56 0.62 -5.97
N THR A 56 -1.73 1.27 -6.01
CA THR A 56 -2.78 1.13 -5.00
C THR A 56 -3.17 -0.34 -4.80
N ASN A 57 -3.28 -1.11 -5.89
CA ASN A 57 -3.54 -2.54 -5.83
C ASN A 57 -2.41 -3.32 -5.15
N ARG A 58 -1.14 -3.02 -5.45
CA ARG A 58 0.02 -3.68 -4.82
C ARG A 58 0.07 -3.43 -3.31
N VAL A 59 -0.17 -2.20 -2.86
CA VAL A 59 -0.25 -1.87 -1.43
C VAL A 59 -1.43 -2.62 -0.76
N GLY A 60 -2.56 -2.74 -1.45
CA GLY A 60 -3.72 -3.51 -0.98
C GLY A 60 -3.41 -5.01 -0.77
N TRP A 61 -2.63 -5.61 -1.67
CA TRP A 61 -2.16 -6.99 -1.53
C TRP A 61 -1.16 -7.15 -0.39
N ALA A 62 -0.18 -6.25 -0.28
CA ALA A 62 0.79 -6.24 0.82
C ALA A 62 0.07 -6.24 2.17
N ARG A 63 -0.89 -5.33 2.33
CA ARG A 63 -1.76 -5.23 3.51
C ARG A 63 -2.52 -6.53 3.78
N THR A 64 -3.11 -7.13 2.73
CA THR A 64 -3.90 -8.37 2.86
C THR A 64 -3.04 -9.52 3.39
N TYR A 65 -1.83 -9.68 2.89
CA TYR A 65 -0.92 -10.73 3.33
C TYR A 65 -0.35 -10.46 4.74
N LEU A 66 -0.01 -9.21 5.06
CA LEU A 66 0.43 -8.85 6.42
C LEU A 66 -0.67 -9.09 7.47
N LYS A 67 -1.93 -8.83 7.12
CA LYS A 67 -3.08 -9.18 7.97
C LYS A 67 -3.19 -10.70 8.17
N LYS A 68 -3.10 -11.47 7.09
CA LYS A 68 -3.12 -12.94 7.17
C LYS A 68 -1.95 -13.50 7.99
N ALA A 69 -0.81 -12.80 8.01
CA ALA A 69 0.34 -13.15 8.83
C ALA A 69 0.22 -12.70 10.31
N GLY A 70 -0.85 -11.99 10.70
CA GLY A 70 -1.04 -11.48 12.06
C GLY A 70 -0.15 -10.28 12.41
N LEU A 71 0.44 -9.62 11.40
CA LEU A 71 1.32 -8.47 11.59
C LEU A 71 0.59 -7.13 11.53
N LEU A 72 -0.61 -7.11 10.95
CA LEU A 72 -1.51 -5.96 10.90
C LEU A 72 -2.92 -6.39 11.26
N GLU A 73 -3.66 -5.51 11.92
CA GLU A 73 -5.08 -5.72 12.22
C GLU A 73 -5.95 -4.75 11.40
N SER A 74 -7.24 -5.05 11.31
CA SER A 74 -8.20 -4.14 10.71
C SER A 74 -9.09 -3.60 11.81
N THR A 75 -8.90 -2.34 12.18
CA THR A 75 -9.73 -1.72 13.22
C THR A 75 -11.12 -1.37 12.69
N ARG A 76 -11.18 -0.73 11.51
CA ARG A 76 -12.42 -0.34 10.82
C ARG A 76 -12.25 -0.24 9.31
N ARG A 77 -13.36 -0.17 8.57
CA ARG A 77 -13.34 -0.12 7.10
C ARG A 77 -12.52 1.10 6.62
N GLY A 78 -11.55 0.85 5.75
CA GLY A 78 -10.68 1.90 5.20
C GLY A 78 -9.44 2.24 6.04
N PHE A 79 -9.30 1.67 7.24
CA PHE A 79 -8.21 1.95 8.17
C PHE A 79 -7.47 0.67 8.58
N ASN A 80 -6.25 0.83 9.06
CA ASN A 80 -5.46 -0.16 9.81
C ASN A 80 -4.69 0.52 10.90
#